data_AF-A0A388JL77-F1
#
_entry.id   AF-A0A388JL77-F1
#
_cell.length_a   1.000
_cell.length_b   1.000
_cell.length_c   1.000
_cell.angle_alpha   90.00
_cell.angle_beta   90.00
_cell.angle_gamma   90.00
#
_symmetry.space_group_name_H-M   'P 1'
#
loop_
_entity.id
_entity.type
_entity.pdbx_description
1 polymer ?
#
loop_
_entity_poly.entity_id
_entity_poly.type
_entity_poly.pdbx_seq_one_letter_code
_entity_poly.pdbx_strand_id
1 'polypeptide(L)'
;MERNETFSEEYISRISLTSIELEYFKKKEAARRTNVYADILRAARDTDHKFSKNSPFLPLASSTWTEEVVQRVHNQLWKLDIFNYTVPISVDAYAALAGLSANDIENCRTAARNDTVYFPVGRNGLDADFRPLDKLERGECPRKSLLYQKGIPKSPNDLVELKKLWNAGRPFLKCPCTGCEKNFTWFDHVLWFVIGNLDKLYSLAPSDRIRMLEFQALLHTTRKKAILAQIVFIFMREYMLRIVHLVIQNKRITAEELIDYENFKELPFVLEFTTALLPNSTGIVTPPMLKELPFIL
;
A
#
# COMPACT_ATOMS: atom_id res chain seq x y z
N MET A 1 -5.99 29.18 17.97
CA MET A 1 -6.31 27.79 17.60
C MET A 1 -6.47 27.78 16.09
N GLU A 2 -5.44 27.37 15.36
CA GLU A 2 -5.44 27.45 13.89
C GLU A 2 -6.47 26.50 13.29
N ARG A 3 -7.18 27.01 12.29
CA ARG A 3 -8.24 26.34 11.57
C ARG A 3 -7.56 25.39 10.58
N ASN A 4 -7.40 24.11 10.92
CA ASN A 4 -6.90 23.11 9.97
C ASN A 4 -7.99 22.75 8.95
N GLU A 5 -8.21 23.65 8.00
CA GLU A 5 -9.06 23.41 6.83
C GLU A 5 -8.39 22.34 5.95
N THR A 6 -9.19 21.43 5.36
CA THR A 6 -8.63 20.30 4.57
C THR A 6 -7.94 20.79 3.29
N PHE A 7 -8.44 21.89 2.74
CA PHE A 7 -7.86 22.64 1.63
C PHE A 7 -7.89 24.12 1.99
N SER A 8 -6.90 24.89 1.56
CA SER A 8 -6.89 26.34 1.78
C SER A 8 -7.95 27.05 0.95
N GLU A 9 -8.49 28.15 1.46
CA GLU A 9 -9.40 29.03 0.70
C GLU A 9 -8.75 29.52 -0.62
N GLU A 10 -7.43 29.76 -0.62
CA GLU A 10 -6.68 30.08 -1.83
C GLU A 10 -6.74 28.96 -2.87
N TYR A 11 -6.59 27.70 -2.44
CA TYR A 11 -6.72 26.54 -3.31
C TYR A 11 -8.14 26.43 -3.88
N ILE A 12 -9.17 26.57 -3.05
CA ILE A 12 -10.58 26.52 -3.44
C ILE A 12 -10.92 27.62 -4.45
N SER A 13 -10.41 28.83 -4.23
CA SER A 13 -10.54 29.96 -5.16
C SER A 13 -9.89 29.66 -6.50
N ARG A 14 -8.64 29.17 -6.50
CA ARG A 14 -7.88 28.88 -7.73
C ARG A 14 -8.57 27.86 -8.62
N ILE A 15 -9.19 26.84 -8.03
CA ILE A 15 -9.85 25.82 -8.83
C ILE A 15 -11.14 26.38 -9.49
N SER A 16 -11.78 27.44 -8.97
CA SER A 16 -13.02 28.03 -9.55
C SER A 16 -14.19 27.04 -9.58
N LEU A 17 -14.76 26.70 -8.41
CA LEU A 17 -15.96 25.85 -8.31
C LEU A 17 -17.21 26.65 -8.67
N THR A 18 -18.20 26.00 -9.30
CA THR A 18 -19.55 26.56 -9.46
C THR A 18 -20.24 26.71 -8.09
N SER A 19 -21.30 27.52 -8.01
CA SER A 19 -22.04 27.74 -6.76
C SER A 19 -22.58 26.42 -6.16
N ILE A 20 -23.11 25.53 -7.00
CA ILE A 20 -23.65 24.22 -6.59
C ILE A 20 -22.53 23.31 -6.04
N GLU A 21 -21.38 23.27 -6.73
CA GLU A 21 -20.23 22.50 -6.30
C GLU A 21 -19.65 23.00 -4.97
N LEU A 22 -19.54 24.32 -4.82
CA LEU A 22 -19.02 24.96 -3.61
C LEU A 22 -19.93 24.69 -2.40
N GLU A 23 -21.25 24.80 -2.58
CA GLU A 23 -22.23 24.51 -1.53
C GLU A 23 -22.15 23.04 -1.10
N TYR A 24 -22.14 22.11 -2.07
CA TYR A 24 -21.99 20.68 -1.80
C TYR A 24 -20.70 20.40 -1.04
N PHE A 25 -19.59 20.97 -1.50
CA PHE A 25 -18.27 20.76 -0.90
C PHE A 25 -18.22 21.24 0.56
N LYS A 26 -18.70 22.46 0.83
CA LYS A 26 -18.76 23.03 2.19
C LYS A 26 -19.63 22.19 3.12
N LYS A 27 -20.79 21.72 2.65
CA LYS A 27 -21.68 20.83 3.41
C LYS A 27 -20.97 19.53 3.82
N LYS A 28 -20.20 18.93 2.90
CA LYS A 28 -19.45 17.70 3.15
C LYS A 28 -18.26 17.91 4.08
N GLU A 29 -17.59 19.04 3.98
CA GLU A 29 -16.51 19.38 4.89
C GLU A 29 -17.02 19.58 6.32
N ALA A 30 -18.16 20.27 6.49
CA ALA A 30 -18.81 20.42 7.78
C ALA A 30 -19.18 19.04 8.39
N ALA A 31 -19.78 18.14 7.59
CA ALA A 31 -20.12 16.80 8.03
C ALA A 31 -18.88 15.98 8.48
N ARG A 32 -17.77 16.09 7.74
CA ARG A 32 -16.50 15.44 8.14
C ARG A 32 -16.01 15.94 9.49
N ARG A 33 -16.07 17.26 9.75
CA ARG A 33 -15.68 17.83 11.03
C ARG A 33 -16.54 17.33 12.20
N THR A 34 -17.83 17.16 11.99
CA THR A 34 -18.74 16.63 13.01
C THR A 34 -18.47 15.14 13.31
N ASN A 35 -18.12 14.34 12.30
CA ASN A 35 -17.89 12.90 12.45
C ASN A 35 -16.54 12.54 13.08
N VAL A 36 -15.50 13.40 13.00
CA VAL A 36 -14.19 13.15 13.63
C VAL A 36 -14.28 12.98 15.16
N TYR A 37 -15.38 13.41 15.79
CA TYR A 37 -15.61 13.27 17.23
C TYR A 37 -16.21 11.93 17.66
N ALA A 38 -16.59 11.05 16.73
CA ALA A 38 -17.13 9.73 17.04
C ALA A 38 -16.32 8.65 16.30
N ASP A 39 -15.43 7.95 17.02
CA ASP A 39 -15.21 6.50 16.88
C ASP A 39 -13.93 6.05 17.63
N ILE A 40 -14.11 5.40 18.78
CA ILE A 40 -13.17 4.41 19.33
C ILE A 40 -14.01 3.24 19.84
N LEU A 41 -13.88 2.04 19.25
CA LEU A 41 -13.72 0.79 19.99
C LEU A 41 -13.55 -0.49 19.12
N ARG A 42 -12.67 -1.34 19.65
CA ARG A 42 -12.27 -2.75 19.41
C ARG A 42 -13.25 -3.70 18.69
N ALA A 43 -12.69 -4.66 17.94
CA ALA A 43 -12.53 -6.07 18.38
C ALA A 43 -11.78 -6.97 17.38
N ALA A 44 -11.25 -8.06 17.94
CA ALA A 44 -10.31 -9.04 17.41
C ALA A 44 -10.92 -10.18 16.55
N ARG A 45 -10.09 -10.85 15.73
CA ARG A 45 -9.61 -12.25 15.87
C ARG A 45 -8.77 -12.67 14.67
N ASP A 46 -7.83 -13.59 14.92
CA ASP A 46 -6.83 -14.08 13.97
C ASP A 46 -7.41 -14.91 12.83
N THR A 47 -6.86 -14.70 11.64
CA THR A 47 -6.92 -15.66 10.53
C THR A 47 -5.58 -15.61 9.80
N ASP A 48 -4.91 -16.75 9.76
CA ASP A 48 -3.67 -16.93 9.01
C ASP A 48 -3.96 -16.97 7.51
N HIS A 49 -3.17 -16.22 6.74
CA HIS A 49 -3.32 -16.11 5.29
C HIS A 49 -2.44 -17.17 4.61
N LYS A 50 -3.06 -18.20 4.03
CA LYS A 50 -2.36 -19.19 3.20
C LYS A 50 -2.25 -18.69 1.75
N PHE A 51 -1.02 -18.55 1.26
CA PHE A 51 -0.75 -18.34 -0.16
C PHE A 51 -0.90 -19.67 -0.90
N SER A 52 -1.51 -19.67 -2.09
CA SER A 52 -1.53 -20.86 -2.95
C SER A 52 -0.10 -21.23 -3.33
N LYS A 53 0.30 -22.47 -3.08
CA LYS A 53 1.65 -22.99 -3.38
C LYS A 53 2.03 -22.87 -4.86
N ASN A 54 1.03 -22.82 -5.75
CA ASN A 54 1.21 -22.90 -7.20
C ASN A 54 1.05 -21.55 -7.93
N SER A 55 0.91 -20.42 -7.24
CA SER A 55 0.78 -19.14 -7.95
C SER A 55 2.12 -18.74 -8.61
N PRO A 56 2.15 -18.46 -9.92
CA PRO A 56 3.34 -17.93 -10.58
C PRO A 56 3.80 -16.66 -9.87
N PHE A 57 5.08 -16.61 -9.52
CA PHE A 57 5.65 -15.47 -8.81
C PHE A 57 6.39 -14.61 -9.80
N LEU A 58 5.81 -13.47 -10.17
CA LEU A 58 6.55 -12.43 -10.86
C LEU A 58 6.95 -11.40 -9.83
N PRO A 59 8.25 -11.30 -9.48
CA PRO A 59 8.69 -10.30 -8.52
C PRO A 59 8.35 -8.91 -9.03
N LEU A 60 8.38 -8.67 -10.34
CA LEU A 60 8.21 -7.35 -10.93
C LEU A 60 7.44 -7.47 -12.25
N ALA A 61 6.23 -6.90 -12.31
CA ALA A 61 5.69 -6.49 -13.61
C ALA A 61 6.09 -5.03 -13.85
N SER A 62 6.31 -4.69 -15.12
CA SER A 62 6.42 -3.28 -15.51
C SER A 62 5.12 -2.54 -15.20
N SER A 63 5.22 -1.22 -14.98
CA SER A 63 4.04 -0.37 -14.80
C SER A 63 3.13 -0.46 -16.02
N THR A 64 3.69 -0.44 -17.24
CA THR A 64 2.95 -0.58 -18.51
C THR A 64 2.17 -1.89 -18.58
N TRP A 65 2.81 -3.02 -18.26
CA TRP A 65 2.10 -4.31 -18.22
C TRP A 65 0.99 -4.28 -17.17
N THR A 66 1.26 -3.68 -16.01
CA THR A 66 0.27 -3.56 -14.94
C THR A 66 -0.93 -2.77 -15.45
N GLU A 67 -0.73 -1.58 -16.03
CA GLU A 67 -1.79 -0.74 -16.60
C GLU A 67 -2.67 -1.50 -17.61
N GLU A 68 -2.07 -2.22 -18.55
CA GLU A 68 -2.79 -3.01 -19.55
C GLU A 68 -3.66 -4.11 -18.92
N VAL A 69 -3.10 -4.82 -17.94
CA VAL A 69 -3.81 -5.93 -17.28
C VAL A 69 -4.90 -5.42 -16.36
N VAL A 70 -4.67 -4.29 -15.68
CA VAL A 70 -5.65 -3.66 -14.79
C VAL A 70 -6.94 -3.30 -15.54
N GLN A 71 -6.82 -2.81 -16.78
CA GLN A 71 -7.98 -2.51 -17.62
C GLN A 71 -8.82 -3.76 -17.90
N ARG A 72 -8.17 -4.91 -18.14
CA ARG A 72 -8.85 -6.20 -18.40
C ARG A 72 -9.61 -6.73 -17.19
N VAL A 73 -9.22 -6.33 -15.98
CA VAL A 73 -9.91 -6.68 -14.72
C VAL A 73 -10.71 -5.52 -14.14
N HIS A 74 -11.08 -4.52 -14.96
CA HIS A 74 -11.91 -3.39 -14.56
C HIS A 74 -11.44 -2.68 -13.27
N ASN A 75 -10.14 -2.41 -13.18
CA ASN A 75 -9.48 -1.80 -12.01
C ASN A 75 -9.45 -2.68 -10.74
N GLN A 76 -9.92 -3.93 -10.79
CA GLN A 76 -9.90 -4.87 -9.66
C GLN A 76 -8.63 -5.73 -9.69
N LEU A 77 -7.47 -5.09 -9.54
CA LEU A 77 -6.15 -5.77 -9.53
C LEU A 77 -6.08 -6.99 -8.61
N TRP A 78 -6.80 -6.96 -7.49
CA TRP A 78 -6.81 -8.09 -6.56
C TRP A 78 -7.44 -9.34 -7.17
N LYS A 79 -8.18 -9.28 -8.28
CA LYS A 79 -8.71 -10.45 -8.99
C LYS A 79 -7.65 -11.23 -9.77
N LEU A 80 -6.45 -10.67 -9.97
CA LEU A 80 -5.35 -11.37 -10.61
C LEU A 80 -4.78 -12.47 -9.69
N ASP A 81 -4.33 -13.56 -10.29
CA ASP A 81 -3.74 -14.71 -9.58
C ASP A 81 -2.36 -14.41 -8.97
N ILE A 82 -1.72 -13.33 -9.43
CA ILE A 82 -0.38 -12.94 -9.02
C ILE A 82 -0.48 -11.70 -8.13
N PHE A 83 -0.05 -11.87 -6.89
CA PHE A 83 -0.39 -10.97 -5.79
C PHE A 83 0.64 -9.85 -5.54
N ASN A 84 1.70 -9.75 -6.34
CA ASN A 84 2.82 -8.83 -6.08
C ASN A 84 2.79 -7.53 -6.88
N TYR A 85 1.83 -7.36 -7.78
CA TYR A 85 1.76 -6.15 -8.60
C TYR A 85 1.50 -4.95 -7.72
N THR A 86 2.36 -3.94 -7.82
CA THR A 86 2.09 -2.62 -7.27
C THR A 86 1.35 -1.82 -8.31
N VAL A 87 0.34 -1.06 -7.89
CA VAL A 87 -0.35 -0.17 -8.84
C VAL A 87 0.63 0.90 -9.36
N PRO A 88 0.45 1.38 -10.59
CA PRO A 88 1.32 2.35 -11.22
C PRO A 88 1.01 3.79 -10.72
N ILE A 89 1.04 4.00 -9.40
CA ILE A 89 0.91 5.31 -8.78
C ILE A 89 2.30 5.72 -8.27
N SER A 90 2.81 6.83 -8.80
CA SER A 90 4.11 7.37 -8.37
C SER A 90 4.04 8.00 -6.98
N VAL A 91 5.20 8.19 -6.34
CA VAL A 91 5.31 8.93 -5.07
C VAL A 91 4.71 10.33 -5.21
N ASP A 92 4.98 11.03 -6.32
CA ASP A 92 4.43 12.37 -6.57
C ASP A 92 2.90 12.35 -6.70
N ALA A 93 2.34 11.32 -7.34
CA ALA A 93 0.89 11.16 -7.43
C ALA A 93 0.27 10.91 -6.05
N TYR A 94 0.89 10.06 -5.21
CA TYR A 94 0.46 9.90 -3.82
C TYR A 94 0.57 11.20 -3.02
N ALA A 95 1.67 11.95 -3.20
CA ALA A 95 1.90 13.22 -2.54
C ALA A 95 0.82 14.25 -2.92
N ALA A 96 0.50 14.36 -4.21
CA ALA A 96 -0.54 15.25 -4.71
C ALA A 96 -1.95 14.83 -4.25
N LEU A 97 -2.23 13.53 -4.20
CA LEU A 97 -3.51 12.99 -3.75
C LEU A 97 -3.76 13.21 -2.25
N ALA A 98 -2.72 13.19 -1.43
CA ALA A 98 -2.82 13.32 0.02
C ALA A 98 -2.34 14.68 0.57
N GLY A 99 -1.99 15.63 -0.31
CA GLY A 99 -1.52 16.96 0.09
C GLY A 99 -0.26 16.92 0.94
N LEU A 100 0.69 16.07 0.56
CA LEU A 100 1.93 15.88 1.31
C LEU A 100 2.96 16.96 0.98
N SER A 101 3.67 17.40 2.01
CA SER A 101 4.81 18.31 1.86
C SER A 101 6.09 17.56 1.47
N ALA A 102 7.10 18.28 0.97
CA ALA A 102 8.43 17.68 0.74
C ALA A 102 9.03 17.07 2.02
N ASN A 103 8.76 17.68 3.19
CA ASN A 103 9.17 17.15 4.48
C ASN A 103 8.48 15.82 4.83
N ASP A 104 7.18 15.67 4.50
CA ASP A 104 6.48 14.40 4.67
C ASP A 104 7.14 13.29 3.83
N ILE A 105 7.56 13.60 2.60
CA ILE A 105 8.22 12.65 1.70
C ILE A 105 9.61 12.27 2.23
N GLU A 106 10.38 13.23 2.73
CA GLU A 106 11.71 12.93 3.31
C GLU A 106 11.60 12.11 4.60
N ASN A 107 10.58 12.37 5.42
CA ASN A 107 10.26 11.53 6.57
C ASN A 107 9.91 10.09 6.13
N CYS A 108 9.19 9.92 5.02
CA CYS A 108 8.91 8.60 4.45
C CYS A 108 10.18 7.88 3.98
N ARG A 109 11.13 8.60 3.37
CA ARG A 109 12.43 8.05 2.96
C ARG A 109 13.24 7.59 4.17
N THR A 110 13.27 8.40 5.22
CA THR A 110 13.93 8.08 6.50
C THR A 110 13.28 6.86 7.16
N ALA A 111 11.94 6.81 7.20
CA ALA A 111 11.19 5.69 7.72
C ALA A 111 11.47 4.39 6.95
N ALA A 112 11.58 4.45 5.62
CA ALA A 112 11.93 3.29 4.79
C ALA A 112 13.33 2.75 5.10
N ARG A 113 14.31 3.63 5.34
CA ARG A 113 15.67 3.23 5.74
C ARG A 113 15.69 2.51 7.09
N ASN A 114 14.85 2.95 8.02
CA ASN A 114 14.82 2.47 9.41
C ASN A 114 13.88 1.27 9.64
N ASP A 115 13.34 0.66 8.59
CA ASP A 115 12.29 -0.36 8.68
C ASP A 115 11.06 0.07 9.51
N THR A 116 10.70 1.35 9.45
CA THR A 116 9.58 1.86 10.24
C THR A 116 8.25 1.38 9.67
N VAL A 117 7.50 0.62 10.47
CA VAL A 117 6.13 0.20 10.19
C VAL A 117 5.14 1.11 10.91
N TYR A 118 4.21 1.74 10.16
CA TYR A 118 3.23 2.70 10.70
C TYR A 118 2.01 2.04 11.32
N PHE A 119 1.69 0.83 10.89
CA PHE A 119 0.56 0.06 11.39
C PHE A 119 1.02 -1.21 12.11
N PRO A 120 0.26 -1.71 13.08
CA PRO A 120 0.67 -2.89 13.82
C PRO A 120 0.91 -4.08 12.89
N VAL A 121 2.08 -4.71 13.04
CA VAL A 121 2.35 -6.04 12.48
C VAL A 121 1.59 -7.04 13.34
N GLY A 122 0.47 -7.56 12.86
CA GLY A 122 -0.30 -8.59 13.58
C GLY A 122 -1.73 -8.18 13.91
N ARG A 123 -2.19 -8.41 15.15
CA ARG A 123 -3.62 -8.65 15.46
C ARG A 123 -4.51 -7.40 15.55
N ASN A 124 -3.93 -6.21 15.73
CA ASN A 124 -4.67 -4.97 15.97
C ASN A 124 -4.60 -4.05 14.75
N GLY A 125 -5.47 -4.28 13.77
CA GLY A 125 -5.53 -3.40 12.60
C GLY A 125 -6.06 -2.02 12.98
N LEU A 126 -5.66 -1.00 12.23
CA LEU A 126 -6.19 0.35 12.37
C LEU A 126 -7.53 0.45 11.64
N ASP A 127 -8.57 0.94 12.33
CA ASP A 127 -9.76 1.42 11.63
C ASP A 127 -9.41 2.74 10.94
N ALA A 128 -9.29 2.69 9.62
CA ALA A 128 -9.00 3.85 8.78
C ALA A 128 -10.24 4.30 7.98
N ASP A 129 -11.43 3.94 8.49
CA ASP A 129 -12.74 4.29 7.94
C ASP A 129 -12.83 3.97 6.44
N PHE A 130 -12.33 2.79 6.08
CA PHE A 130 -12.56 2.25 4.76
C PHE A 130 -14.02 1.79 4.69
N ARG A 131 -14.75 2.29 3.67
CA ARG A 131 -16.06 1.74 3.37
C ARG A 131 -15.92 0.23 3.26
N PRO A 132 -16.85 -0.54 3.85
CA PRO A 132 -16.75 -1.98 3.80
C PRO A 132 -16.60 -2.42 2.33
N LEU A 133 -15.67 -3.35 2.13
CA LEU A 133 -15.36 -3.92 0.81
C LEU A 133 -16.52 -4.76 0.28
N ASP A 134 -17.59 -4.92 1.06
CA ASP A 134 -18.81 -5.65 0.74
C ASP A 134 -19.60 -5.06 -0.43
N LYS A 135 -19.50 -3.74 -0.66
CA LYS A 135 -20.02 -3.11 -1.88
C LYS A 135 -19.13 -3.37 -3.11
N LEU A 136 -17.93 -3.92 -2.90
CA LEU A 136 -16.92 -4.17 -3.93
C LEU A 136 -16.73 -5.67 -4.22
N GLU A 137 -17.17 -6.56 -3.33
CA GLU A 137 -17.07 -8.02 -3.45
C GLU A 137 -18.44 -8.69 -3.40
N ARG A 138 -18.53 -9.94 -3.90
CA ARG A 138 -19.73 -10.77 -3.71
C ARG A 138 -19.73 -11.32 -2.28
N GLY A 139 -20.08 -10.49 -1.30
CA GLY A 139 -20.20 -10.90 0.10
C GLY A 139 -20.58 -9.74 1.00
N GLU A 140 -21.62 -9.91 1.81
CA GLU A 140 -22.04 -8.91 2.79
C GLU A 140 -21.17 -9.02 4.05
N CYS A 141 -20.38 -7.98 4.34
CA CYS A 141 -19.66 -7.86 5.60
C CYS A 141 -20.02 -6.52 6.24
N PRO A 142 -20.88 -6.52 7.28
CA PRO A 142 -21.34 -5.28 7.91
C PRO A 142 -20.24 -4.56 8.71
N ARG A 143 -19.04 -5.16 8.81
CA ARG A 143 -17.91 -4.64 9.57
C ARG A 143 -16.93 -3.93 8.64
N LYS A 144 -16.40 -2.79 9.10
CA LYS A 144 -15.35 -2.06 8.40
C LYS A 144 -14.10 -2.93 8.24
N SER A 145 -13.42 -2.78 7.11
CA SER A 145 -12.11 -3.42 6.89
C SER A 145 -11.04 -2.70 7.69
N LEU A 146 -10.17 -3.47 8.33
CA LEU A 146 -9.09 -2.93 9.15
C LEU A 146 -7.80 -2.87 8.32
N LEU A 147 -7.03 -1.81 8.51
CA LEU A 147 -5.76 -1.57 7.84
C LEU A 147 -4.60 -2.16 8.64
N TYR A 148 -3.74 -2.89 7.95
CA TYR A 148 -2.55 -3.55 8.49
C TYR A 148 -1.34 -3.24 7.60
N GLN A 149 -0.16 -3.57 8.09
CA GLN A 149 1.07 -3.52 7.30
C GLN A 149 1.82 -4.85 7.46
N LYS A 150 2.36 -5.37 6.36
CA LYS A 150 3.14 -6.61 6.41
C LYS A 150 4.51 -6.35 7.01
N GLY A 151 4.92 -7.20 7.96
CA GLY A 151 6.30 -7.20 8.47
C GLY A 151 7.22 -8.08 7.63
N ILE A 152 8.52 -7.95 7.87
CA ILE A 152 9.54 -8.84 7.31
C ILE A 152 9.41 -10.24 7.96
N PRO A 153 9.29 -11.33 7.18
CA PRO A 153 9.33 -12.68 7.71
C PRO A 153 10.67 -12.97 8.38
N LYS A 154 10.67 -13.46 9.62
CA LYS A 154 11.90 -13.68 10.41
C LYS A 154 12.83 -14.77 9.84
N SER A 155 12.28 -15.78 9.17
CA SER A 155 13.06 -16.87 8.57
C SER A 155 12.23 -17.54 7.47
N PRO A 156 12.30 -17.07 6.22
CA PRO A 156 11.58 -17.70 5.12
C PRO A 156 12.20 -19.07 4.81
N ASN A 157 11.54 -20.14 5.25
CA ASN A 157 12.05 -21.52 5.09
C ASN A 157 11.62 -22.18 3.76
N ASP A 158 10.74 -21.54 3.00
CA ASP A 158 10.27 -22.03 1.72
C ASP A 158 10.05 -20.89 0.72
N LEU A 159 9.79 -21.25 -0.54
CA LEU A 159 9.52 -20.27 -1.59
C LEU A 159 8.31 -19.40 -1.24
N VAL A 160 7.29 -19.94 -0.57
CA VAL A 160 6.06 -19.22 -0.23
C VAL A 160 6.35 -18.08 0.76
N GLU A 161 7.14 -18.32 1.79
CA GLU A 161 7.58 -17.28 2.73
C GLU A 161 8.50 -16.26 2.04
N LEU A 162 9.33 -16.69 1.09
CA LEU A 162 10.14 -15.78 0.28
C LEU A 162 9.26 -14.86 -0.58
N LYS A 163 8.14 -15.35 -1.13
CA LYS A 163 7.16 -14.51 -1.85
C LYS A 163 6.56 -13.43 -0.94
N LYS A 164 6.41 -13.70 0.36
CA LYS A 164 5.88 -12.71 1.33
C LYS A 164 6.86 -11.58 1.60
N LEU A 165 8.17 -11.86 1.57
CA LEU A 165 9.24 -10.89 1.80
C LEU A 165 9.12 -9.68 0.87
N TRP A 166 8.69 -9.91 -0.38
CA TRP A 166 8.49 -8.86 -1.38
C TRP A 166 7.37 -7.86 -1.07
N ASN A 167 6.46 -8.22 -0.18
CA ASN A 167 5.41 -7.34 0.28
C ASN A 167 5.67 -6.84 1.71
N ALA A 168 6.88 -7.02 2.25
CA ALA A 168 7.25 -6.42 3.52
C ALA A 168 7.10 -4.89 3.46
N GLY A 169 6.54 -4.32 4.52
CA GLY A 169 6.15 -2.92 4.59
C GLY A 169 4.85 -2.58 3.84
N ARG A 170 4.26 -3.45 3.03
CA ARG A 170 3.09 -3.10 2.21
C ARG A 170 1.81 -3.02 3.05
N PRO A 171 1.06 -1.90 2.99
CA PRO A 171 -0.24 -1.79 3.66
C PRO A 171 -1.34 -2.62 2.98
N PHE A 172 -2.23 -3.20 3.77
CA PHE A 172 -3.35 -4.00 3.29
C PHE A 172 -4.59 -3.89 4.17
N LEU A 173 -5.75 -4.06 3.55
CA LEU A 173 -7.05 -4.11 4.21
C LEU A 173 -7.45 -5.55 4.43
N LYS A 174 -7.81 -5.91 5.66
CA LYS A 174 -8.31 -7.24 6.01
C LYS A 174 -9.81 -7.17 6.28
N CYS A 175 -10.56 -8.06 5.65
CA CYS A 175 -11.96 -8.26 6.00
C CYS A 175 -12.05 -9.09 7.31
N PRO A 176 -12.82 -8.65 8.31
CA PRO A 176 -13.01 -9.40 9.55
C PRO A 176 -14.10 -10.48 9.47
N CYS A 177 -14.84 -10.58 8.37
CA CYS A 177 -15.95 -11.53 8.19
C CYS A 177 -15.50 -12.82 7.49
N THR A 178 -16.14 -13.93 7.83
CA THR A 178 -15.88 -15.25 7.23
C THR A 178 -16.48 -15.43 5.83
N GLY A 179 -17.42 -14.57 5.43
CA GLY A 179 -18.09 -14.60 4.12
C GLY A 179 -17.49 -13.66 3.07
N CYS A 180 -16.36 -13.01 3.35
CA CYS A 180 -15.69 -12.17 2.36
C CYS A 180 -15.06 -13.04 1.26
N GLU A 181 -15.22 -12.61 0.01
CA GLU A 181 -14.65 -13.31 -1.15
C GLU A 181 -13.12 -13.36 -1.05
N LYS A 182 -12.50 -12.30 -0.54
CA LYS A 182 -11.08 -12.30 -0.14
C LYS A 182 -10.88 -11.93 1.32
N ASN A 183 -9.98 -12.67 1.98
CA ASN A 183 -9.60 -12.39 3.37
C ASN A 183 -8.83 -11.06 3.52
N PHE A 184 -8.17 -10.58 2.46
CA PHE A 184 -7.51 -9.28 2.44
C PHE A 184 -7.24 -8.75 1.02
N THR A 185 -7.02 -7.44 0.92
CA THR A 185 -6.74 -6.70 -0.32
C THR A 185 -5.66 -5.66 -0.09
N TRP A 186 -4.71 -5.49 -1.01
CA TRP A 186 -3.69 -4.45 -0.88
C TRP A 186 -4.28 -3.04 -0.92
N PHE A 187 -3.75 -2.15 -0.09
CA PHE A 187 -4.28 -0.80 0.02
C PHE A 187 -4.18 -0.03 -1.30
N ASP A 188 -3.05 -0.13 -2.00
CA ASP A 188 -2.83 0.52 -3.28
C ASP A 188 -3.76 0.00 -4.38
N HIS A 189 -4.10 -1.29 -4.35
CA HIS A 189 -5.11 -1.86 -5.25
C HIS A 189 -6.49 -1.26 -5.01
N VAL A 190 -6.89 -1.12 -3.73
CA VAL A 190 -8.16 -0.46 -3.37
C VAL A 190 -8.14 1.00 -3.80
N LEU A 191 -7.02 1.70 -3.60
CA LEU A 191 -6.88 3.09 -4.01
C LEU A 191 -7.07 3.24 -5.52
N TRP A 192 -6.41 2.40 -6.30
CA TRP A 192 -6.54 2.38 -7.76
C TRP A 192 -7.98 2.12 -8.20
N PHE A 193 -8.64 1.14 -7.60
CA PHE A 193 -10.04 0.85 -7.90
C PHE A 193 -10.94 2.05 -7.60
N VAL A 194 -10.74 2.72 -6.46
CA VAL A 194 -11.53 3.89 -6.08
C VAL A 194 -11.35 5.02 -7.10
N ILE A 195 -10.12 5.30 -7.52
CA ILE A 195 -9.81 6.31 -8.54
C ILE A 195 -10.55 6.00 -9.85
N GLY A 196 -10.55 4.73 -10.27
CA GLY A 196 -11.22 4.30 -11.50
C GLY A 196 -12.76 4.16 -11.39
N ASN A 197 -13.36 4.40 -10.22
CA ASN A 197 -14.79 4.21 -9.96
C ASN A 197 -15.38 5.32 -9.06
N LEU A 198 -14.85 6.54 -9.16
CA LEU A 198 -15.31 7.67 -8.35
C LEU A 198 -16.79 8.00 -8.58
N ASP A 199 -17.28 7.86 -9.80
CA ASP A 199 -18.69 8.02 -10.21
C ASP A 199 -19.63 7.12 -9.40
N LYS A 200 -19.23 5.87 -9.15
CA LYS A 200 -20.01 4.90 -8.38
C LYS A 200 -19.96 5.20 -6.89
N LEU A 201 -18.81 5.63 -6.38
CA LEU A 201 -18.59 5.82 -4.94
C LEU A 201 -19.15 7.16 -4.43
N TYR A 202 -19.19 8.16 -5.30
CA TYR A 202 -19.64 9.52 -5.06
C TYR A 202 -20.71 9.92 -6.08
N SER A 203 -21.73 9.07 -6.24
CA SER A 203 -22.81 9.26 -7.23
C SER A 203 -23.64 10.53 -7.01
N LEU A 204 -23.68 11.03 -5.77
CA LEU A 204 -24.38 12.27 -5.40
C LEU A 204 -23.55 13.53 -5.66
N ALA A 205 -22.26 13.40 -5.97
CA ALA A 205 -21.43 14.54 -6.27
C ALA A 205 -21.80 15.11 -7.66
N PRO A 206 -21.91 16.45 -7.78
CA PRO A 206 -22.42 17.12 -8.97
C PRO A 206 -21.47 17.05 -10.18
N SER A 207 -20.17 16.74 -9.98
CA SER A 207 -19.17 16.67 -11.03
C SER A 207 -18.03 15.73 -10.67
N ASP A 208 -17.29 15.24 -11.67
CA ASP A 208 -16.08 14.42 -11.45
C ASP A 208 -15.02 15.16 -10.62
N ARG A 209 -14.96 16.47 -10.80
CA ARG A 209 -14.06 17.31 -10.03
C ARG A 209 -14.40 17.31 -8.55
N ILE A 210 -15.67 17.43 -8.18
CA ILE A 210 -16.10 17.29 -6.79
C ILE A 210 -15.84 15.87 -6.26
N ARG A 211 -16.06 14.83 -7.08
CA ARG A 211 -15.75 13.44 -6.68
C ARG A 211 -14.29 13.28 -6.32
N MET A 212 -13.39 13.82 -7.15
CA MET A 212 -11.95 13.81 -6.87
C MET A 212 -11.60 14.59 -5.61
N LEU A 213 -12.18 15.78 -5.41
CA LEU A 213 -11.95 16.58 -4.19
C LEU A 213 -12.45 15.89 -2.93
N GLU A 214 -13.61 15.23 -2.96
CA GLU A 214 -14.09 14.43 -1.83
C GLU A 214 -13.15 13.27 -1.52
N PHE A 215 -12.62 12.62 -2.55
CA PHE A 215 -11.66 11.54 -2.39
C PHE A 215 -10.33 12.05 -1.81
N GLN A 216 -9.74 13.09 -2.37
CA GLN A 216 -8.52 13.74 -1.85
C GLN A 216 -8.71 14.18 -0.41
N ALA A 217 -9.88 14.72 -0.06
CA ALA A 217 -10.15 15.13 1.30
C ALA A 217 -10.04 13.99 2.33
N LEU A 218 -10.44 12.77 1.95
CA LEU A 218 -10.26 11.59 2.81
C LEU A 218 -8.79 11.20 2.95
N LEU A 219 -8.02 11.34 1.86
CA LEU A 219 -6.58 11.05 1.82
C LEU A 219 -5.76 12.09 2.60
N HIS A 220 -6.16 13.36 2.61
CA HIS A 220 -5.53 14.42 3.40
C HIS A 220 -5.76 14.25 4.91
N THR A 221 -6.85 13.59 5.29
CA THR A 221 -7.31 13.49 6.68
C THR A 221 -7.23 12.05 7.19
N THR A 222 -8.35 11.34 7.24
CA THR A 222 -8.50 10.03 7.86
C THR A 222 -7.53 8.98 7.30
N ARG A 223 -7.15 9.09 6.03
CA ARG A 223 -6.29 8.12 5.34
C ARG A 223 -4.87 8.61 5.06
N LYS A 224 -4.46 9.78 5.57
CA LYS A 224 -3.11 10.33 5.35
C LYS A 224 -2.02 9.36 5.78
N LYS A 225 -2.18 8.73 6.96
CA LYS A 225 -1.23 7.72 7.46
C LYS A 225 -1.10 6.51 6.52
N ALA A 226 -2.20 6.08 5.89
CA ALA A 226 -2.19 4.95 4.96
C ALA A 226 -1.37 5.28 3.70
N ILE A 227 -1.50 6.51 3.22
CA ILE A 227 -0.71 7.02 2.09
C ILE A 227 0.77 7.12 2.45
N LEU A 228 1.11 7.65 3.62
CA LEU A 228 2.50 7.70 4.09
C LEU A 228 3.13 6.30 4.16
N ALA A 229 2.42 5.33 4.75
CA ALA A 229 2.90 3.94 4.80
C ALA A 229 3.07 3.31 3.41
N GLN A 230 2.21 3.66 2.45
CA GLN A 230 2.33 3.20 1.07
C GLN A 230 3.55 3.80 0.37
N ILE A 231 3.86 5.08 0.59
CA ILE A 231 5.07 5.72 0.07
C ILE A 231 6.33 5.10 0.69
N VAL A 232 6.31 4.83 1.99
CA VAL A 232 7.40 4.13 2.68
C VAL A 232 7.64 2.76 2.05
N PHE A 233 6.58 2.01 1.77
CA PHE A 233 6.69 0.75 1.04
C PHE A 233 7.30 0.92 -0.36
N ILE A 234 6.95 1.96 -1.11
CA ILE A 234 7.55 2.23 -2.42
C ILE A 234 9.07 2.45 -2.29
N PHE A 235 9.52 3.23 -1.31
CA PHE A 235 10.95 3.41 -1.07
C PHE A 235 11.64 2.13 -0.58
N MET A 236 11.02 1.36 0.33
CA MET A 236 11.52 0.04 0.71
C MET A 236 11.67 -0.86 -0.51
N ARG A 237 10.68 -0.85 -1.40
CA ARG A 237 10.67 -1.63 -2.64
C ARG A 237 11.81 -1.22 -3.59
N GLU A 238 12.18 0.05 -3.65
CA GLU A 238 13.38 0.50 -4.38
C GLU A 238 14.67 -0.13 -3.83
N TYR A 239 14.81 -0.22 -2.50
CA TYR A 239 15.94 -0.91 -1.88
C TYR A 239 15.92 -2.42 -2.20
N MET A 240 14.78 -3.08 -2.06
CA MET A 240 14.62 -4.51 -2.41
C MET A 240 15.06 -4.77 -3.86
N LEU A 241 14.66 -3.89 -4.77
CA LEU A 241 15.01 -3.94 -6.19
C LEU A 241 16.51 -3.83 -6.43
N ARG A 242 17.16 -2.85 -5.79
CA ARG A 242 18.60 -2.66 -5.91
C ARG A 242 19.38 -3.85 -5.37
N ILE A 243 18.97 -4.41 -4.22
CA ILE A 243 19.57 -5.62 -3.63
C ILE A 243 19.49 -6.79 -4.61
N VAL A 244 18.29 -7.06 -5.16
CA VAL A 244 18.12 -8.16 -6.11
C VAL A 244 18.87 -7.94 -7.41
N HIS A 245 18.97 -6.69 -7.88
CA HIS A 245 19.80 -6.38 -9.05
C HIS A 245 21.27 -6.77 -8.82
N LEU A 246 21.83 -6.46 -7.65
CA LEU A 246 23.20 -6.84 -7.31
C LEU A 246 23.38 -8.37 -7.21
N VAL A 247 22.41 -9.07 -6.61
CA VAL A 247 22.40 -10.56 -6.55
C VAL A 247 22.35 -11.18 -7.94
N ILE A 248 21.59 -10.59 -8.86
CA ILE A 248 21.50 -11.05 -10.25
C ILE A 248 22.83 -10.84 -10.99
N GLN A 249 23.45 -9.68 -10.81
CA GLN A 249 24.74 -9.34 -11.41
C GLN A 249 25.88 -10.21 -10.86
N ASN A 250 25.87 -10.49 -9.56
CA ASN A 250 26.84 -11.36 -8.90
C ASN A 250 26.14 -12.44 -8.07
N LYS A 251 25.94 -13.61 -8.68
CA LYS A 251 25.29 -14.77 -8.04
C LYS A 251 26.06 -15.36 -6.85
N ARG A 252 27.30 -14.91 -6.62
CA ARG A 252 28.15 -15.34 -5.50
C ARG A 252 28.26 -14.30 -4.39
N ILE A 253 27.58 -13.15 -4.54
CA ILE A 253 27.62 -12.08 -3.54
C ILE A 253 27.12 -12.60 -2.19
N THR A 254 27.86 -12.32 -1.12
CA THR A 254 27.44 -12.69 0.23
C THR A 254 26.50 -11.63 0.83
N ALA A 255 25.87 -11.96 1.95
CA ALA A 255 25.04 -11.00 2.68
C ALA A 255 25.90 -9.82 3.19
N GLU A 256 27.11 -10.11 3.68
CA GLU A 256 28.07 -9.11 4.17
C GLU A 256 28.48 -8.16 3.05
N GLU A 257 28.84 -8.68 1.87
CA GLU A 257 29.21 -7.87 0.71
C GLU A 257 28.06 -6.96 0.23
N LEU A 258 26.81 -7.43 0.34
CA LEU A 258 25.64 -6.60 0.06
C LEU A 258 25.44 -5.49 1.10
N ILE A 259 25.54 -5.83 2.38
CA ILE A 259 25.32 -4.88 3.49
C ILE A 259 26.39 -3.79 3.49
N ASP A 260 27.63 -4.14 3.14
CA ASP A 260 28.77 -3.21 3.09
C ASP A 260 28.80 -2.32 1.84
N TYR A 261 27.86 -2.50 0.91
CA TYR A 261 27.77 -1.66 -0.28
C TYR A 261 27.53 -0.19 0.11
N GLU A 262 28.22 0.76 -0.54
CA GLU A 262 28.26 2.17 -0.13
C GLU A 262 26.87 2.80 0.06
N ASN A 263 25.92 2.46 -0.81
CA ASN A 263 24.55 2.98 -0.76
C ASN A 263 23.63 2.30 0.27
N PHE A 264 24.11 1.23 0.93
CA PHE A 264 23.35 0.37 1.83
C PHE A 264 23.90 0.32 3.25
N LYS A 265 25.13 0.79 3.43
CA LYS A 265 25.79 0.84 4.71
C LYS A 265 24.92 1.55 5.75
N GLU A 266 24.81 0.95 6.93
CA GLU A 266 24.07 1.49 8.08
C GLU A 266 22.56 1.70 7.83
N LEU A 267 21.96 1.00 6.85
CA LEU A 267 20.51 1.02 6.64
C LEU A 267 19.83 -0.20 7.31
N PRO A 268 19.09 -0.01 8.43
CA PRO A 268 18.43 -1.12 9.14
C PRO A 268 17.57 -2.00 8.26
N PHE A 269 16.76 -1.40 7.38
CA PHE A 269 15.92 -2.15 6.45
C PHE A 269 16.74 -3.06 5.53
N VAL A 270 17.86 -2.59 5.01
CA VAL A 270 18.70 -3.39 4.10
C VAL A 270 19.32 -4.56 4.85
N LEU A 271 19.78 -4.35 6.08
CA LEU A 271 20.29 -5.41 6.94
C LEU A 271 19.23 -6.49 7.17
N GLU A 272 18.04 -6.11 7.62
CA GLU A 272 16.96 -7.07 7.91
C GLU A 272 16.49 -7.80 6.66
N PHE A 273 16.27 -7.07 5.56
CA PHE A 273 15.83 -7.66 4.29
C PHE A 273 16.87 -8.61 3.71
N THR A 274 18.15 -8.21 3.69
CA THR A 274 19.24 -9.04 3.15
C THR A 274 19.44 -10.30 3.99
N THR A 275 19.36 -10.20 5.32
CA THR A 275 19.42 -11.35 6.22
C THR A 275 18.27 -12.32 5.97
N ALA A 276 17.05 -11.82 5.75
CA ALA A 276 15.90 -12.65 5.41
C ALA A 276 16.01 -13.27 4.01
N LEU A 277 16.58 -12.54 3.04
CA LEU A 277 16.77 -12.99 1.67
C LEU A 277 17.87 -14.05 1.55
N LEU A 278 18.96 -13.90 2.30
CA LEU A 278 20.17 -14.73 2.28
C LEU A 278 20.48 -15.25 3.70
N PRO A 279 19.66 -16.14 4.27
CA PRO A 279 19.77 -16.57 5.67
C PRO A 279 21.04 -17.38 6.01
N ASN A 280 21.84 -17.77 5.01
CA ASN A 280 23.05 -18.58 5.17
C ASN A 280 24.30 -17.78 4.78
N SER A 281 24.76 -16.88 5.65
CA SER A 281 26.00 -16.10 5.47
C SER A 281 27.30 -16.92 5.47
N THR A 282 27.24 -18.25 5.57
CA THR A 282 28.43 -19.13 5.59
C THR A 282 28.46 -20.18 4.48
N GLY A 283 27.53 -20.15 3.52
CA GLY A 283 27.48 -21.16 2.47
C GLY A 283 26.92 -20.62 1.16
N ILE A 284 27.61 -20.96 0.06
CA ILE A 284 27.19 -20.76 -1.33
C ILE A 284 25.67 -20.91 -1.44
N VAL A 285 25.00 -19.86 -1.91
CA VAL A 285 23.56 -19.88 -2.21
C VAL A 285 23.28 -21.13 -3.04
N THR A 286 22.66 -22.15 -2.43
CA THR A 286 22.35 -23.36 -3.16
C THR A 286 21.39 -22.97 -4.29
N PRO A 287 21.68 -23.35 -5.54
CA PRO A 287 20.93 -22.93 -6.72
C PRO A 287 19.40 -23.19 -6.75
N PRO A 288 18.76 -24.09 -5.95
CA PRO A 288 17.35 -24.40 -6.16
C PRO A 288 16.40 -23.21 -5.91
N MET A 289 16.67 -22.34 -4.94
CA MET A 289 15.69 -21.31 -4.54
C MET A 289 15.61 -20.10 -5.48
N LEU A 290 16.69 -19.79 -6.21
CA LEU A 290 16.73 -18.72 -7.21
C LEU A 290 16.39 -19.19 -8.63
N LYS A 291 16.47 -20.51 -8.91
CA LYS A 291 16.13 -21.08 -10.22
C LYS A 291 14.64 -21.06 -10.53
N GLU A 292 13.78 -20.96 -9.51
CA GLU A 292 12.32 -20.93 -9.66
C GLU A 292 11.72 -19.52 -9.68
N LEU A 293 12.54 -18.47 -9.59
CA LEU A 293 12.09 -17.12 -9.92
C LEU A 293 12.03 -17.02 -11.46
N PRO A 294 10.84 -17.00 -12.09
CA PRO A 294 10.74 -16.74 -13.51
C PRO A 294 11.19 -15.29 -13.71
N PHE A 295 12.37 -15.13 -14.31
CA PHE A 295 12.88 -13.86 -14.75
C PHE A 295 12.00 -13.36 -15.90
N ILE A 296 11.24 -12.29 -15.65
CA ILE A 296 10.67 -11.47 -16.72
C ILE A 296 11.25 -10.07 -16.50
N LEU A 297 12.19 -9.71 -17.36
CA LEU A 297 12.42 -8.32 -17.75
C LEU A 297 11.30 -7.92 -18.71
#